data_AF-A0A2Z6MDN6-F1
#
_entry.id   AF-A0A2Z6MDN6-F1
#
_cell.length_a   1.000
_cell.length_b   1.000
_cell.length_c   1.000
_cell.angle_alpha   90.00
_cell.angle_beta   90.00
_cell.angle_gamma   90.00
#
_symmetry.space_group_name_H-M   'P 1'
#
loop_
_entity.id
_entity.type
_entity.pdbx_description
1 polymer ?
#
loop_
_entity_poly.entity_id
_entity_poly.type
_entity_poly.pdbx_seq_one_letter_code
_entity_poly.pdbx_strand_id
1 'polypeptide(L)'
;MLDCKYTYAIELLGASGNFCSDKKAAAVNWIEGRGKSVVCEAVIKEEVVKKVLKTSVESLVELNMLKNLTGSAMAGALGRFNAHASNIDSAIYLATGQDPAQNVESSHCMTMMEAVNDGKDLHISVTMPCIEVGTVGGGTQLASQSACLNLLGVKGASKETPAGQLVKSHMKYNRSSKDVSKVAS
;
A
#
# COMPACT_ATOMS: atom_id res chain seq x y z
N MET A 1 15.09 -42.93 -31.22
CA MET A 1 14.17 -43.05 -30.07
C MET A 1 15.01 -42.94 -28.80
N LEU A 2 14.97 -41.79 -28.13
CA LEU A 2 15.62 -41.63 -26.82
C LEU A 2 14.63 -42.10 -25.75
N ASP A 3 14.89 -43.28 -25.19
CA ASP A 3 14.19 -43.82 -24.03
C ASP A 3 14.49 -42.95 -22.80
N CYS A 4 13.47 -42.25 -22.28
CA CYS A 4 13.57 -41.52 -21.03
C CYS A 4 13.49 -42.52 -19.86
N LYS A 5 14.65 -42.85 -19.25
CA LYS A 5 14.82 -43.84 -18.17
C LYS A 5 14.45 -43.35 -16.76
N TYR A 6 13.85 -42.17 -16.61
CA TYR A 6 13.55 -41.60 -15.29
C TYR A 6 12.11 -41.08 -15.23
N THR A 7 11.21 -41.90 -14.67
CA THR A 7 9.92 -41.43 -14.14
C THR A 7 10.15 -40.92 -12.72
N TYR A 8 10.21 -39.61 -12.55
CA TYR A 8 10.19 -39.00 -11.21
C TYR A 8 8.74 -39.01 -10.70
N ALA A 9 8.49 -39.70 -9.58
CA ALA A 9 7.22 -39.58 -8.88
C ALA A 9 7.22 -38.26 -8.10
N ILE A 10 6.25 -37.38 -8.38
CA ILE A 10 6.07 -36.13 -7.65
C ILE A 10 5.22 -36.43 -6.41
N GLU A 11 5.75 -36.13 -5.23
CA GLU A 11 5.04 -36.25 -3.95
C GLU A 11 4.63 -34.85 -3.46
N LEU A 12 3.34 -34.64 -3.22
CA LEU A 12 2.81 -33.39 -2.68
C LEU A 12 2.95 -33.41 -1.14
N LEU A 13 3.97 -32.73 -0.62
CA LEU A 13 4.19 -32.63 0.83
C LEU A 13 3.24 -31.65 1.53
N GLY A 14 2.78 -30.61 0.84
CA GLY A 14 1.85 -29.64 1.40
C GLY A 14 1.37 -28.64 0.36
N ALA A 15 0.17 -28.09 0.56
CA ALA A 15 -0.43 -27.12 -0.35
C ALA A 15 0.30 -25.76 -0.34
N SER A 16 1.01 -25.42 0.74
CA SER A 16 1.81 -24.20 0.86
C SER A 16 3.22 -24.51 1.33
N GLY A 17 4.21 -24.28 0.46
CA GLY A 17 5.64 -24.38 0.77
C GLY A 17 6.25 -23.04 1.20
N ASN A 18 5.43 -22.11 1.71
CA ASN A 18 5.82 -20.73 2.04
C ASN A 18 6.30 -19.85 0.87
N PHE A 19 6.33 -20.35 -0.37
CA PHE A 19 6.72 -19.55 -1.53
C PHE A 19 5.66 -18.54 -2.00
N CYS A 20 4.41 -18.70 -1.57
CA CYS A 20 3.43 -17.60 -1.62
C CYS A 20 3.78 -16.45 -0.67
N SER A 21 4.48 -16.76 0.42
CA SER A 21 4.72 -15.94 1.61
C SER A 21 3.48 -15.18 2.10
N ASP A 22 2.52 -15.93 2.65
CA ASP A 22 1.40 -15.38 3.42
C ASP A 22 1.83 -15.01 4.84
N LYS A 23 1.54 -13.77 5.26
CA LYS A 23 1.76 -13.25 6.63
C LYS A 23 3.22 -13.29 7.07
N LYS A 24 4.13 -13.22 6.10
CA LYS A 24 5.59 -13.34 6.27
C LYS A 24 6.28 -12.29 5.39
N ALA A 25 7.26 -11.61 5.96
CA ALA A 25 8.08 -10.67 5.20
C ALA A 25 8.95 -11.44 4.21
N ALA A 26 8.73 -11.21 2.91
CA ALA A 26 9.44 -11.93 1.86
C ALA A 26 9.70 -11.03 0.65
N ALA A 27 10.90 -11.16 0.08
CA ALA A 27 11.32 -10.41 -1.11
C ALA A 27 10.48 -10.76 -2.35
N VAL A 28 10.00 -12.00 -2.46
CA VAL A 28 9.14 -12.43 -3.59
C VAL A 28 7.88 -11.57 -3.69
N ASN A 29 7.23 -11.25 -2.57
CA ASN A 29 6.04 -10.40 -2.56
C ASN A 29 6.36 -8.96 -2.97
N TRP A 30 7.57 -8.47 -2.66
CA TRP A 30 8.02 -7.14 -3.05
C TRP A 30 8.30 -7.04 -4.56
N ILE A 31 8.92 -8.09 -5.12
CA ILE A 31 9.40 -8.09 -6.52
C ILE A 31 8.29 -8.49 -7.48
N GLU A 32 7.62 -9.62 -7.22
CA GLU A 32 6.60 -10.19 -8.11
C GLU A 32 5.19 -9.67 -7.79
N GLY A 33 5.03 -9.00 -6.65
CA GLY A 33 3.72 -8.56 -6.15
C GLY A 33 2.89 -9.71 -5.56
N ARG A 34 1.84 -9.35 -4.81
CA ARG A 34 0.86 -10.30 -4.26
C ARG A 34 -0.46 -9.59 -3.95
N GLY A 35 -1.58 -10.07 -4.46
CA GLY A 35 -2.84 -9.35 -4.34
C GLY A 35 -2.90 -8.17 -5.32
N LYS A 36 -2.92 -6.92 -4.82
CA LYS A 36 -3.04 -5.71 -5.64
C LYS A 36 -1.77 -4.86 -5.56
N SER A 37 -1.19 -4.59 -6.72
CA SER A 37 -0.10 -3.63 -6.89
C SER A 37 -0.67 -2.27 -7.27
N VAL A 38 -0.32 -1.23 -6.52
CA VAL A 38 -0.86 0.11 -6.73
C VAL A 38 0.20 1.19 -6.58
N VAL A 39 -0.01 2.27 -7.32
CA VAL A 39 0.75 3.51 -7.24
C VAL A 39 -0.23 4.65 -7.06
N CYS A 40 0.08 5.58 -6.16
CA CYS A 40 -0.65 6.83 -5.99
C CYS A 40 0.34 7.99 -5.96
N GLU A 41 -0.01 9.09 -6.63
CA GLU A 41 0.82 10.29 -6.69
C GLU A 41 -0.02 11.55 -6.46
N ALA A 42 0.64 12.60 -6.00
CA ALA A 42 0.05 13.93 -5.84
C ALA A 42 1.12 15.01 -5.95
N VAL A 43 0.71 16.19 -6.44
CA VAL A 43 1.51 17.42 -6.35
C VAL A 43 0.90 18.32 -5.29
N ILE A 44 1.70 18.70 -4.29
CA ILE A 44 1.32 19.57 -3.17
C ILE A 44 2.00 20.91 -3.37
N LYS A 45 1.19 21.97 -3.47
CA LYS A 45 1.69 23.34 -3.67
C LYS A 45 2.51 23.85 -2.50
N GLU A 46 3.50 24.70 -2.78
CA GLU A 46 4.35 25.34 -1.76
C GLU A 46 3.56 25.94 -0.58
N GLU A 47 2.49 26.65 -0.91
CA GLU A 47 1.61 27.31 0.06
C GLU A 47 0.99 26.32 1.04
N VAL A 48 0.63 25.11 0.57
CA VAL A 48 0.04 24.05 1.39
C VAL A 48 1.13 23.41 2.25
N VAL A 49 2.32 23.18 1.69
CA VAL A 49 3.47 22.65 2.44
C VAL A 49 3.83 23.58 3.60
N LYS A 50 3.97 24.88 3.34
CA LYS A 50 4.29 25.87 4.38
C LYS A 50 3.15 26.08 5.36
N LYS A 51 1.91 26.26 4.88
CA LYS A 51 0.76 26.61 5.73
C LYS A 51 0.21 25.43 6.52
N VAL A 52 0.19 24.22 5.95
CA VAL A 52 -0.42 23.04 6.57
C VAL A 52 0.63 22.12 7.17
N LEU A 53 1.67 21.75 6.39
CA LEU A 53 2.71 20.83 6.85
C LEU A 53 3.79 21.50 7.70
N LYS A 54 3.81 22.85 7.73
CA LYS A 54 4.72 23.67 8.56
C LYS A 54 6.20 23.40 8.28
N THR A 55 6.52 23.12 7.03
CA THR A 55 7.88 22.78 6.58
C THR A 55 8.16 23.34 5.19
N SER A 56 9.33 23.07 4.62
CA SER A 56 9.70 23.38 3.24
C SER A 56 9.71 22.10 2.37
N VAL A 57 9.61 22.28 1.05
CA VAL A 57 9.73 21.18 0.08
C VAL A 57 11.10 20.53 0.17
N GLU A 58 12.16 21.34 0.20
CA GLU A 58 13.55 20.88 0.30
C GLU A 58 13.77 19.97 1.52
N SER A 59 13.31 20.40 2.71
CA SER A 59 13.46 19.61 3.94
C SER A 59 12.69 18.30 3.89
N LEU A 60 11.53 18.25 3.21
CA LEU A 60 10.76 17.01 3.04
C LEU A 60 11.46 16.04 2.08
N VAL A 61 11.99 16.54 0.97
CA VAL A 61 12.75 15.72 0.00
C VAL A 61 14.00 15.16 0.66
N GLU A 62 14.77 15.99 1.36
CA GLU A 62 15.96 15.56 2.11
C GLU A 62 15.60 14.52 3.18
N LEU A 63 14.56 14.77 3.98
CA LEU A 63 14.09 13.82 4.98
C LEU A 63 13.68 12.49 4.36
N ASN A 64 12.98 12.50 3.22
CA ASN A 64 12.58 11.27 2.54
C ASN A 64 13.81 10.46 2.10
N MET A 65 14.80 11.12 1.50
CA MET A 65 16.04 10.47 1.07
C MET A 65 16.79 9.86 2.26
N LEU A 66 17.00 10.62 3.33
CA LEU A 66 17.76 10.15 4.48
C LEU A 66 17.00 9.08 5.28
N LYS A 67 15.69 9.27 5.49
CA LYS A 67 14.91 8.43 6.39
C LYS A 67 14.30 7.21 5.69
N ASN A 68 13.58 7.41 4.58
CA ASN A 68 12.84 6.34 3.92
C ASN A 68 13.71 5.50 3.01
N LEU A 69 14.75 6.09 2.39
CA LEU A 69 15.63 5.36 1.49
C LEU A 69 16.91 4.92 2.19
N THR A 70 17.81 5.84 2.49
CA THR A 70 19.13 5.54 3.07
C THR A 70 19.00 4.84 4.42
N GLY A 71 18.17 5.37 5.32
CA GLY A 71 17.95 4.78 6.65
C GLY A 71 17.39 3.36 6.57
N SER A 72 16.37 3.13 5.74
CA SER A 72 15.80 1.79 5.52
C SER A 72 16.79 0.83 4.87
N ALA A 73 17.61 1.31 3.92
CA ALA A 73 18.66 0.51 3.30
C ALA A 73 19.72 0.09 4.33
N MET A 74 20.18 1.03 5.17
CA MET A 74 21.13 0.76 6.25
C MET A 74 20.57 -0.22 7.30
N ALA A 75 19.26 -0.17 7.55
CA ALA A 75 18.58 -1.10 8.45
C ALA A 75 18.34 -2.50 7.84
N GLY A 76 18.63 -2.71 6.55
CA GLY A 76 18.32 -3.96 5.86
C GLY A 76 16.81 -4.21 5.70
N ALA A 77 16.00 -3.15 5.62
CA ALA A 77 14.56 -3.27 5.51
C ALA A 77 14.14 -3.84 4.14
N LEU A 78 13.28 -4.86 4.15
CA LEU A 78 12.73 -5.47 2.94
C LEU A 78 11.40 -4.79 2.57
N GLY A 79 11.36 -4.10 1.42
CA GLY A 79 10.13 -3.50 0.87
C GLY A 79 9.49 -2.40 1.72
N ARG A 80 10.17 -1.90 2.75
CA ARG A 80 9.66 -0.92 3.73
C ARG A 80 10.42 0.40 3.66
N PHE A 81 10.37 1.01 2.48
CA PHE A 81 11.00 2.31 2.19
C PHE A 81 9.98 3.45 2.39
N ASN A 82 9.38 3.51 3.58
CA ASN A 82 8.31 4.43 3.91
C ASN A 82 8.37 4.85 5.39
N ALA A 83 7.51 5.77 5.79
CA ALA A 83 7.47 6.24 7.17
C ALA A 83 6.59 5.37 8.08
N HIS A 84 5.33 5.16 7.72
CA HIS A 84 4.37 4.49 8.59
C HIS A 84 3.17 3.90 7.82
N ALA A 85 3.40 3.34 6.62
CA ALA A 85 2.32 2.73 5.82
C ALA A 85 1.51 1.70 6.62
N SER A 86 2.21 0.89 7.43
CA SER A 86 1.64 -0.09 8.35
C SER A 86 0.54 0.46 9.28
N ASN A 87 0.66 1.71 9.73
CA ASN A 87 -0.34 2.30 10.62
C ASN A 87 -1.66 2.56 9.88
N ILE A 88 -1.57 3.04 8.64
CA ILE A 88 -2.74 3.36 7.81
C ILE A 88 -3.41 2.06 7.36
N ASP A 89 -2.62 1.08 6.91
CA ASP A 89 -3.10 -0.25 6.55
C ASP A 89 -3.81 -0.92 7.73
N SER A 90 -3.17 -0.98 8.90
CA SER A 90 -3.77 -1.60 10.09
C SER A 90 -5.11 -0.96 10.46
N ALA A 91 -5.18 0.37 10.46
CA ALA A 91 -6.42 1.09 10.78
C ALA A 91 -7.56 0.74 9.81
N ILE A 92 -7.27 0.74 8.51
CA ILE A 92 -8.26 0.41 7.47
C ILE A 92 -8.63 -1.07 7.52
N TYR A 93 -7.68 -1.96 7.79
CA TYR A 93 -7.90 -3.39 7.85
C TYR A 93 -8.85 -3.74 8.99
N LEU A 94 -8.61 -3.18 10.18
CA LEU A 94 -9.47 -3.37 11.34
C LEU A 94 -10.86 -2.76 11.12
N ALA A 95 -10.94 -1.55 10.55
CA ALA A 95 -12.21 -0.87 10.30
C ALA A 95 -13.07 -1.58 9.25
N THR A 96 -12.46 -2.18 8.23
CA THR A 96 -13.18 -2.76 7.08
C THR A 96 -13.26 -4.30 7.10
N GLY A 97 -12.73 -4.94 8.15
CA GLY A 97 -12.83 -6.39 8.34
C GLY A 97 -11.90 -7.22 7.48
N GLN A 98 -10.72 -6.68 7.17
CA GLN A 98 -9.63 -7.40 6.52
C GLN A 98 -8.88 -8.27 7.54
N ASP A 99 -7.94 -9.08 7.07
CA ASP A 99 -7.07 -9.87 7.95
C ASP A 99 -5.87 -9.01 8.42
N PRO A 100 -5.82 -8.58 9.69
CA PRO A 100 -4.76 -7.70 10.19
C PRO A 100 -3.37 -8.36 10.17
N ALA A 101 -3.27 -9.68 10.11
CA ALA A 101 -1.97 -10.36 9.99
C ALA A 101 -1.33 -10.13 8.61
N GLN A 102 -2.15 -9.87 7.57
CA GLN A 102 -1.66 -9.56 6.22
C GLN A 102 -1.03 -8.17 6.10
N ASN A 103 -1.05 -7.37 7.19
CA ASN A 103 -0.32 -6.11 7.25
C ASN A 103 1.21 -6.32 7.12
N VAL A 104 1.73 -7.51 7.43
CA VAL A 104 3.16 -7.83 7.32
C VAL A 104 3.66 -7.66 5.87
N GLU A 105 2.84 -8.01 4.89
CA GLU A 105 3.13 -7.90 3.46
C GLU A 105 2.45 -6.69 2.84
N SER A 106 1.23 -6.36 3.23
CA SER A 106 0.45 -5.29 2.59
C SER A 106 1.06 -3.91 2.80
N SER A 107 1.79 -3.71 3.91
CA SER A 107 2.49 -2.46 4.21
C SER A 107 3.88 -2.34 3.60
N HIS A 108 4.25 -3.24 2.69
CA HIS A 108 5.34 -2.99 1.78
C HIS A 108 5.01 -1.77 0.93
N CYS A 109 5.81 -0.72 1.09
CA CYS A 109 5.56 0.58 0.50
C CYS A 109 6.89 1.31 0.28
N MET A 110 7.02 1.91 -0.89
CA MET A 110 8.09 2.85 -1.21
C MET A 110 7.51 4.24 -1.41
N THR A 111 7.99 5.20 -0.63
CA THR A 111 7.62 6.61 -0.72
C THR A 111 8.73 7.39 -1.41
N MET A 112 8.37 8.07 -2.51
CA MET A 112 9.26 8.97 -3.23
C MET A 112 8.74 10.40 -3.11
N MET A 113 9.68 11.35 -3.02
CA MET A 113 9.39 12.77 -2.94
C MET A 113 10.38 13.51 -3.83
N GLU A 114 9.86 14.39 -4.67
CA GLU A 114 10.65 15.18 -5.61
C GLU A 114 10.18 16.63 -5.60
N ALA A 115 11.13 17.56 -5.72
CA ALA A 115 10.81 18.97 -5.89
C ALA A 115 10.48 19.24 -7.37
N VAL A 116 9.31 19.81 -7.63
CA VAL A 116 8.82 20.10 -8.99
C VAL A 116 8.49 21.59 -9.13
N ASN A 117 8.24 22.06 -10.35
CA ASN A 117 7.93 23.46 -10.65
C ASN A 117 8.98 24.43 -10.07
N ASP A 118 10.24 24.27 -10.49
CA ASP A 118 11.40 25.05 -10.02
C ASP A 118 11.65 24.94 -8.50
N GLY A 119 11.29 23.79 -7.92
CA GLY A 119 11.50 23.50 -6.50
C GLY A 119 10.45 24.06 -5.56
N LYS A 120 9.38 24.66 -6.08
CA LYS A 120 8.30 25.25 -5.28
C LYS A 120 7.32 24.22 -4.76
N ASP A 121 6.98 23.25 -5.59
CA ASP A 121 5.95 22.27 -5.28
C ASP A 121 6.57 20.92 -4.97
N LEU A 122 5.87 20.14 -4.15
CA LEU A 122 6.29 18.78 -3.78
C LEU A 122 5.48 17.77 -4.59
N HIS A 123 6.15 17.00 -5.44
CA HIS A 123 5.59 15.73 -5.94
C HIS A 123 5.88 14.64 -4.91
N ILE A 124 4.85 13.87 -4.58
CA ILE A 124 4.94 12.72 -3.69
C ILE A 124 4.26 11.53 -4.36
N SER A 125 4.90 10.37 -4.30
CA SER A 125 4.30 9.11 -4.74
C SER A 125 4.52 7.98 -3.73
N VAL A 126 3.55 7.07 -3.67
CA VAL A 126 3.62 5.83 -2.91
C VAL A 126 3.35 4.64 -3.82
N THR A 127 4.22 3.64 -3.74
CA THR A 127 4.11 2.38 -4.49
C THR A 127 3.98 1.23 -3.51
N MET A 128 2.90 0.45 -3.63
CA MET A 128 2.58 -0.68 -2.75
C MET A 128 2.28 -1.91 -3.62
N PRO A 129 3.25 -2.83 -3.80
CA PRO A 129 3.14 -3.90 -4.80
C PRO A 129 2.30 -5.10 -4.33
N CYS A 130 2.04 -5.24 -3.03
CA CYS A 130 1.46 -6.45 -2.47
C CYS A 130 0.31 -6.23 -1.46
N ILE A 131 -0.65 -5.36 -1.78
CA ILE A 131 -1.82 -5.12 -0.93
C ILE A 131 -2.82 -6.27 -1.02
N GLU A 132 -3.09 -6.92 0.10
CA GLU A 132 -4.08 -7.99 0.20
C GLU A 132 -5.37 -7.54 0.84
N VAL A 133 -6.41 -7.39 0.01
CA VAL A 133 -7.71 -6.89 0.48
C VAL A 133 -8.88 -7.59 -0.20
N GLY A 134 -10.02 -7.61 0.50
CA GLY A 134 -11.29 -8.14 0.03
C GLY A 134 -12.49 -7.31 0.47
N THR A 135 -13.59 -7.40 -0.27
CA THR A 135 -14.86 -6.70 0.02
C THR A 135 -16.01 -7.66 0.34
N VAL A 136 -15.75 -8.97 0.22
CA VAL A 136 -16.66 -10.09 0.49
C VAL A 136 -15.88 -11.20 1.20
N GLY A 137 -16.52 -11.88 2.16
CA GLY A 137 -15.91 -12.96 2.94
C GLY A 137 -15.18 -12.49 4.20
N GLY A 138 -14.79 -13.43 5.05
CA GLY A 138 -14.09 -13.15 6.30
C GLY A 138 -14.82 -12.15 7.21
N GLY A 139 -14.06 -11.23 7.80
CA GLY A 139 -14.57 -10.18 8.71
C GLY A 139 -15.43 -9.11 8.02
N THR A 140 -15.42 -9.03 6.69
CA THR A 140 -16.20 -8.03 5.93
C THR A 140 -17.72 -8.21 6.02
N GLN A 141 -18.18 -9.34 6.57
CA GLN A 141 -19.60 -9.66 6.75
C GLN A 141 -20.16 -9.17 8.08
N LEU A 142 -19.29 -8.83 9.03
CA LEU A 142 -19.71 -8.29 10.32
C LEU A 142 -20.37 -6.92 10.13
N ALA A 143 -21.43 -6.65 10.90
CA ALA A 143 -22.27 -5.47 10.70
C ALA A 143 -21.47 -4.16 10.71
N SER A 144 -20.57 -3.97 11.68
CA SER A 144 -19.76 -2.76 11.82
C SER A 144 -18.79 -2.58 10.64
N GLN A 145 -18.05 -3.64 10.29
CA GLN A 145 -17.10 -3.64 9.19
C GLN A 145 -17.78 -3.44 7.84
N SER A 146 -18.96 -4.05 7.66
CA SER A 146 -19.79 -3.84 6.47
C SER A 146 -20.29 -2.40 6.37
N ALA A 147 -20.63 -1.74 7.49
CA ALA A 147 -21.00 -0.33 7.49
C ALA A 147 -19.83 0.56 7.04
N CYS A 148 -18.60 0.28 7.48
CA CYS A 148 -17.41 0.99 7.00
C CYS A 148 -17.16 0.77 5.50
N LEU A 149 -17.32 -0.47 4.99
CA LEU A 149 -17.22 -0.75 3.56
C LEU A 149 -18.32 -0.04 2.74
N ASN A 150 -19.54 0.07 3.28
CA ASN A 150 -20.63 0.82 2.67
C ASN A 150 -20.34 2.33 2.64
N LEU A 151 -19.73 2.89 3.69
CA LEU A 151 -19.31 4.30 3.74
C LEU A 151 -18.29 4.62 2.65
N LEU A 152 -17.37 3.68 2.38
CA LEU A 152 -16.41 3.79 1.28
C LEU A 152 -17.04 3.52 -0.09
N GLY A 153 -18.27 3.00 -0.15
CA GLY A 153 -18.98 2.66 -1.38
C GLY A 153 -18.46 1.42 -2.09
N VAL A 154 -17.81 0.50 -1.37
CA VAL A 154 -17.07 -0.64 -1.95
C VAL A 154 -17.55 -2.00 -1.45
N LYS A 155 -18.64 -2.06 -0.68
CA LYS A 155 -19.17 -3.32 -0.16
C LYS A 155 -19.77 -4.16 -1.28
N GLY A 156 -19.47 -5.46 -1.27
CA GLY A 156 -20.06 -6.43 -2.18
C GLY A 156 -19.10 -6.88 -3.27
N ALA A 157 -19.59 -7.77 -4.13
CA ALA A 157 -18.80 -8.31 -5.23
C ALA A 157 -18.81 -7.32 -6.40
N SER A 158 -17.64 -7.08 -6.98
CA SER A 158 -17.47 -6.30 -8.21
C SER A 158 -16.74 -7.16 -9.23
N LYS A 159 -17.36 -7.37 -10.40
CA LYS A 159 -16.75 -8.12 -11.51
C LYS A 159 -15.66 -7.30 -12.21
N GLU A 160 -15.85 -5.98 -12.29
CA GLU A 160 -14.94 -5.09 -13.03
C GLU A 160 -13.67 -4.76 -12.22
N THR A 161 -13.81 -4.58 -10.91
CA THR A 161 -12.68 -4.23 -10.03
C THR A 161 -12.73 -5.02 -8.72
N PRO A 162 -12.41 -6.33 -8.75
CA PRO A 162 -12.41 -7.17 -7.55
C PRO A 162 -11.48 -6.58 -6.48
N ALA A 163 -12.04 -6.11 -5.37
CA ALA A 163 -11.39 -5.42 -4.25
C ALA A 163 -10.56 -4.15 -4.59
N GLY A 164 -10.33 -3.85 -5.87
CA GLY A 164 -9.58 -2.67 -6.31
C GLY A 164 -10.24 -1.34 -5.94
N GLN A 165 -11.55 -1.34 -5.73
CA GLN A 165 -12.27 -0.17 -5.22
C GLN A 165 -11.87 0.17 -3.79
N LEU A 166 -11.63 -0.84 -2.94
CA LEU A 166 -11.17 -0.62 -1.57
C LEU A 166 -9.76 -0.02 -1.59
N VAL A 167 -8.87 -0.51 -2.45
CA VAL A 167 -7.53 0.10 -2.62
C VAL A 167 -7.61 1.53 -3.16
N LYS A 168 -8.48 1.80 -4.14
CA LYS A 168 -8.73 3.17 -4.63
C LYS A 168 -9.26 4.06 -3.51
N SER A 169 -10.15 3.55 -2.65
CA SER A 169 -10.65 4.30 -1.50
C SER A 169 -9.56 4.55 -0.46
N HIS A 170 -8.72 3.54 -0.18
CA HIS A 170 -7.56 3.63 0.70
C HIS A 170 -6.63 4.77 0.24
N MET A 171 -6.35 4.84 -1.06
CA MET A 171 -5.52 5.89 -1.67
C MET A 171 -6.23 7.25 -1.78
N LYS A 172 -7.55 7.27 -2.01
CA LYS A 172 -8.35 8.49 -2.17
C LYS A 172 -8.61 9.21 -0.84
N TYR A 173 -8.91 8.48 0.24
CA TYR A 173 -9.19 9.07 1.54
C TYR A 173 -7.93 9.55 2.29
N ASN A 174 -6.74 9.24 1.77
CA ASN A 174 -5.49 9.89 2.17
C ASN A 174 -5.36 11.33 1.62
N ARG A 175 -6.27 11.74 0.72
CA ARG A 175 -6.45 13.13 0.32
C ARG A 175 -7.46 13.76 1.26
N SER A 176 -7.03 14.76 2.05
CA SER A 176 -7.96 15.62 2.79
C SER A 176 -9.03 16.13 1.82
N SER A 177 -10.28 15.75 2.05
CA SER A 177 -11.45 16.18 1.28
C SER A 177 -11.79 17.66 1.48
N LYS A 178 -10.95 18.43 2.17
CA LYS A 178 -11.00 19.88 2.11
C LYS A 178 -10.33 20.30 0.81
N ASP A 179 -11.15 20.59 -0.17
CA ASP A 179 -10.81 21.46 -1.29
C ASP A 179 -10.18 22.74 -0.72
N VAL A 180 -8.85 22.77 -0.60
CA VAL A 180 -8.11 23.88 0.05
C VAL A 180 -8.25 25.17 -0.77
N SER A 181 -8.76 25.06 -1.99
CA SER A 181 -9.20 26.16 -2.86
C SER A 181 -10.33 27.01 -2.26
N LYS A 182 -11.09 26.50 -1.26
CA LYS A 182 -12.22 27.22 -0.63
C LYS A 182 -11.91 27.88 0.73
N VAL A 183 -10.65 27.86 1.18
CA VAL A 183 -10.24 28.56 2.43
C VAL A 183 -9.54 29.90 2.13
N ALA A 184 -9.55 30.32 0.87
CA ALA A 184 -9.17 31.65 0.43
C ALA A 184 -10.40 32.37 -0.15
N SER A 185 -11.35 32.70 0.73
CA SER A 185 -12.38 33.72 0.52
C SER A 185 -12.72 34.32 1.87
#